data_AF-A0A222G965-F1
#
_entry.id   AF-A0A222G965-F1
#
_cell.length_a   1.000
_cell.length_b   1.000
_cell.length_c   1.000
_cell.angle_alpha   90.00
_cell.angle_beta   90.00
_cell.angle_gamma   90.00
#
_symmetry.space_group_name_H-M   'P 1'
#
loop_
_entity.id
_entity.type
_entity.pdbx_description
1 polymer ?
#
loop_
_entity_poly.entity_id
_entity_poly.type
_entity_poly.pdbx_seq_one_letter_code
_entity_poly.pdbx_strand_id
1 'polypeptide(L)'
;MKFKSINRLLIGSVLSLSCLVSSAQAGLITIGALTSNNDGSTSVITDTLNNLEWMRWNESANFNYAEALLQNTSGWTIAGANQANLFLNALYNGISHGCSDNIQDSLFCADSGSFSSEEYTALLGDSSTRGTSSIDAAWFYDDEITDGKAGFLNLTSGTSNQKYNTYGTIATTEEHRLLSNGTIGWLMYRTATVPEPTTLTIFALGIIALALRRFKKQVSPQV
;
A
#
# COMPACT_ATOMS: atom_id res chain seq x y z
N MET A 1 -51.69 -30.24 -10.56
CA MET A 1 -51.02 -29.80 -9.31
C MET A 1 -50.66 -28.32 -9.45
N LYS A 2 -50.95 -27.52 -8.42
CA LYS A 2 -50.86 -26.05 -8.46
C LYS A 2 -49.40 -25.58 -8.31
N PHE A 3 -48.85 -24.95 -9.35
CA PHE A 3 -47.49 -24.39 -9.47
C PHE A 3 -47.15 -23.23 -8.51
N LYS A 4 -47.79 -23.13 -7.33
CA LYS A 4 -47.61 -21.96 -6.43
C LYS A 4 -46.29 -21.98 -5.64
N SER A 5 -45.64 -23.13 -5.50
CA SER A 5 -44.44 -23.30 -4.66
C SER A 5 -43.14 -22.93 -5.38
N ILE A 6 -43.08 -23.07 -6.71
CA ILE A 6 -41.85 -22.88 -7.51
C ILE A 6 -41.47 -21.39 -7.63
N ASN A 7 -42.44 -20.48 -7.72
CA ASN A 7 -42.15 -19.05 -7.81
C ASN A 7 -41.49 -18.46 -6.55
N ARG A 8 -41.74 -19.04 -5.36
CA ARG A 8 -41.16 -18.52 -4.11
C ARG A 8 -39.70 -18.91 -3.92
N LEU A 9 -39.28 -20.05 -4.47
CA LEU A 9 -37.90 -20.55 -4.40
C LEU A 9 -37.00 -19.82 -5.40
N LEU A 10 -37.51 -19.51 -6.59
CA LEU A 10 -36.79 -18.78 -7.63
C LEU A 10 -36.49 -17.32 -7.24
N ILE A 11 -37.44 -16.62 -6.59
CA ILE A 11 -37.24 -15.24 -6.12
C ILE A 11 -36.17 -15.19 -5.01
N GLY A 12 -36.12 -16.19 -4.11
CA GLY A 12 -35.09 -16.29 -3.08
C GLY A 12 -33.69 -16.57 -3.64
N SER A 13 -33.58 -17.42 -4.66
CA SER A 13 -32.29 -17.69 -5.31
C SER A 13 -31.75 -16.48 -6.09
N VAL A 14 -32.61 -15.69 -6.73
CA VAL A 14 -32.18 -14.48 -7.47
C VAL A 14 -31.69 -13.37 -6.53
N LEU A 15 -32.30 -13.20 -5.34
CA LEU A 15 -31.78 -12.28 -4.32
C LEU A 15 -30.45 -12.77 -3.71
N SER A 16 -30.26 -14.08 -3.51
CA SER A 16 -29.01 -14.61 -2.95
C SER A 16 -27.84 -14.52 -3.95
N LEU A 17 -28.13 -14.68 -5.26
CA LEU A 17 -27.13 -14.53 -6.32
C LEU A 17 -26.72 -13.07 -6.57
N SER A 18 -27.61 -12.10 -6.35
CA SER A 18 -27.31 -10.68 -6.51
C SER A 18 -26.46 -10.10 -5.36
N CYS A 19 -26.46 -10.74 -4.19
CA CYS A 19 -25.52 -10.41 -3.10
C CYS A 19 -24.08 -10.93 -3.33
N LEU A 20 -23.86 -11.83 -4.30
CA LEU A 20 -22.55 -12.44 -4.57
C LEU A 20 -21.77 -11.76 -5.71
N VAL A 21 -22.38 -10.85 -6.48
CA VAL A 21 -21.78 -10.23 -7.68
C VAL A 21 -21.27 -8.80 -7.49
N SER A 22 -21.35 -8.24 -6.27
CA SER A 22 -20.92 -6.86 -6.00
C SER A 22 -19.58 -6.75 -5.27
N SER A 23 -18.69 -7.75 -5.35
CA SER A 23 -17.29 -7.51 -5.02
C SER A 23 -16.62 -6.88 -6.23
N ALA A 24 -16.61 -5.55 -6.30
CA ALA A 24 -15.60 -4.84 -7.08
C ALA A 24 -14.25 -5.23 -6.48
N GLN A 25 -13.60 -6.26 -7.04
CA GLN A 25 -12.29 -6.67 -6.60
C GLN A 25 -11.30 -5.71 -7.23
N ALA A 26 -10.80 -4.78 -6.41
CA ALA A 26 -9.70 -3.92 -6.79
C ALA A 26 -8.57 -4.76 -7.38
N GLY A 27 -8.06 -4.36 -8.54
CA GLY A 27 -6.90 -5.02 -9.11
C GLY A 27 -5.70 -4.79 -8.19
N LEU A 28 -4.80 -5.76 -8.12
CA LEU A 28 -3.51 -5.53 -7.48
C LEU A 28 -2.57 -4.84 -8.47
N ILE A 29 -1.79 -3.88 -7.97
CA ILE A 29 -0.65 -3.31 -8.67
C ILE A 29 0.63 -3.69 -7.94
N THR A 30 1.60 -4.19 -8.69
CA THR A 30 2.90 -4.59 -8.17
C THR A 30 4.01 -3.91 -8.97
N ILE A 31 4.87 -3.17 -8.28
CA ILE A 31 6.07 -2.54 -8.84
C ILE A 31 7.25 -3.01 -8.00
N GLY A 32 8.15 -3.76 -8.62
CA GLY A 32 9.22 -4.44 -7.90
C GLY A 32 8.67 -5.36 -6.79
N ALA A 33 9.11 -5.13 -5.56
CA ALA A 33 8.67 -5.85 -4.37
C ALA A 33 7.52 -5.16 -3.62
N LEU A 34 7.01 -4.02 -4.14
CA LEU A 34 5.91 -3.26 -3.57
C LEU A 34 4.59 -3.68 -4.21
N THR A 35 3.55 -3.90 -3.39
CA THR A 35 2.21 -4.25 -3.87
C THR A 35 1.14 -3.48 -3.12
N SER A 36 0.16 -2.94 -3.84
CA SER A 36 -1.06 -2.37 -3.26
C SER A 36 -2.25 -2.64 -4.18
N ASN A 37 -3.41 -2.10 -3.86
CA ASN A 37 -4.52 -2.07 -4.80
C ASN A 37 -4.41 -0.88 -5.76
N ASN A 38 -4.94 -1.06 -6.97
CA ASN A 38 -4.85 -0.05 -8.01
C ASN A 38 -5.99 0.98 -7.99
N ASP A 39 -6.99 0.80 -7.12
CA ASP A 39 -8.17 1.68 -7.03
C ASP A 39 -8.13 2.64 -5.82
N GLY A 40 -7.06 2.60 -5.01
CA GLY A 40 -6.91 3.47 -3.85
C GLY A 40 -7.72 3.06 -2.62
N SER A 41 -8.45 1.94 -2.64
CA SER A 41 -9.31 1.54 -1.50
C SER A 41 -8.56 1.02 -0.26
N THR A 42 -7.23 0.78 -0.33
CA THR A 42 -6.37 0.54 0.83
C THR A 42 -5.37 1.67 0.94
N SER A 43 -5.09 2.10 2.17
CA SER A 43 -4.06 3.08 2.51
C SER A 43 -2.66 2.49 2.64
N VAL A 44 -2.49 1.18 2.36
CA VAL A 44 -1.27 0.42 2.64
C VAL A 44 -0.63 -0.14 1.36
N ILE A 45 0.69 -0.03 1.28
CA ILE A 45 1.55 -0.67 0.28
C ILE A 45 2.40 -1.71 1.02
N THR A 46 2.30 -2.96 0.60
CA THR A 46 3.09 -4.06 1.17
C THR A 46 4.45 -4.15 0.52
N ASP A 47 5.51 -4.16 1.33
CA ASP A 47 6.89 -4.35 0.90
C ASP A 47 7.38 -5.75 1.31
N THR A 48 7.45 -6.62 0.32
CA THR A 48 7.84 -8.02 0.50
C THR A 48 9.35 -8.22 0.62
N LEU A 49 10.16 -7.23 0.23
CA LEU A 49 11.62 -7.31 0.32
C LEU A 49 12.10 -7.01 1.73
N ASN A 50 11.52 -5.99 2.37
CA ASN A 50 11.96 -5.51 3.68
C ASN A 50 11.06 -5.95 4.84
N ASN A 51 9.94 -6.64 4.57
CA ASN A 51 8.89 -6.96 5.55
C ASN A 51 8.31 -5.72 6.22
N LEU A 52 8.08 -4.68 5.42
CA LEU A 52 7.51 -3.42 5.84
C LEU A 52 6.15 -3.20 5.19
N GLU A 53 5.37 -2.32 5.81
CA GLU A 53 4.19 -1.73 5.20
C GLU A 53 4.42 -0.22 5.11
N TRP A 54 4.11 0.35 3.96
CA TRP A 54 4.19 1.77 3.70
C TRP A 54 2.79 2.36 3.62
N MET A 55 2.61 3.55 4.18
CA MET A 55 1.40 4.32 3.97
C MET A 55 1.43 4.87 2.55
N ARG A 56 0.31 4.79 1.83
CA ARG A 56 0.15 5.48 0.54
C ARG A 56 0.35 6.98 0.72
N TRP A 57 1.02 7.60 -0.24
CA TRP A 57 1.54 8.96 -0.12
C TRP A 57 0.42 10.00 -0.11
N ASN A 58 -0.71 9.71 -0.77
CA ASN A 58 -1.89 10.57 -0.77
C ASN A 58 -2.59 10.65 0.60
N GLU A 59 -2.38 9.68 1.50
CA GLU A 59 -3.02 9.62 2.82
C GLU A 59 -2.39 10.63 3.78
N SER A 60 -1.08 10.81 3.71
CA SER A 60 -0.32 11.77 4.54
C SER A 60 -0.14 13.13 3.86
N ALA A 61 -0.59 13.30 2.61
CA ALA A 61 -0.41 14.50 1.81
C ALA A 61 -0.86 15.80 2.50
N ASN A 62 -1.87 15.76 3.37
CA ASN A 62 -2.36 16.95 4.07
C ASN A 62 -1.78 17.13 5.48
N PHE A 63 -0.90 16.24 5.93
CA PHE A 63 -0.34 16.31 7.28
C PHE A 63 0.79 17.32 7.35
N ASN A 64 0.75 18.17 8.36
CA ASN A 64 1.94 18.86 8.83
C ASN A 64 2.87 17.90 9.58
N TYR A 65 4.11 18.31 9.85
CA TYR A 65 5.09 17.47 10.54
C TYR A 65 4.60 16.97 11.91
N ALA A 66 3.93 17.82 12.70
CA ALA A 66 3.41 17.43 14.01
C ALA A 66 2.27 16.41 13.89
N GLU A 67 1.39 16.56 12.90
CA GLU A 67 0.33 15.60 12.59
C GLU A 67 0.89 14.26 12.11
N ALA A 68 1.95 14.28 11.29
CA ALA A 68 2.67 13.08 10.88
C ALA A 68 3.30 12.37 12.09
N LEU A 69 3.91 13.11 13.03
CA LEU A 69 4.44 12.53 14.27
C LEU A 69 3.37 11.86 15.13
N LEU A 70 2.15 12.42 15.16
CA LEU A 70 1.04 11.83 15.91
C LEU A 70 0.59 10.47 15.35
N GLN A 71 0.83 10.18 14.07
CA GLN A 71 0.51 8.88 13.48
C GLN A 71 1.33 7.72 14.07
N ASN A 72 2.42 8.01 14.80
CA ASN A 72 3.15 7.01 15.55
C ASN A 72 2.30 6.32 16.62
N THR A 73 1.28 7.02 17.15
CA THR A 73 0.29 6.41 18.06
C THR A 73 -0.58 5.35 17.38
N SER A 74 -0.72 5.43 16.05
CA SER A 74 -1.42 4.47 15.20
C SER A 74 -0.46 3.41 14.62
N GLY A 75 0.80 3.42 15.05
CA GLY A 75 1.85 2.48 14.63
C GLY A 75 2.62 2.89 13.39
N TRP A 76 2.41 4.10 12.84
CA TRP A 76 3.12 4.59 11.66
C TRP A 76 4.27 5.52 12.03
N THR A 77 5.46 5.25 11.52
CA THR A 77 6.66 6.04 11.78
C THR A 77 7.07 6.80 10.52
N ILE A 78 7.50 8.06 10.67
CA ILE A 78 8.08 8.83 9.56
C ILE A 78 9.39 8.16 9.14
N ALA A 79 9.57 7.91 7.84
CA ALA A 79 10.78 7.31 7.31
C ALA A 79 11.97 8.27 7.44
N GLY A 80 13.12 7.75 7.85
CA GLY A 80 14.42 8.41 7.72
C GLY A 80 15.03 8.19 6.33
N ALA A 81 16.25 8.67 6.13
CA ALA A 81 16.98 8.51 4.87
C ALA A 81 17.25 7.02 4.55
N ASN A 82 17.56 6.22 5.57
CA ASN A 82 17.76 4.78 5.39
C ASN A 82 16.47 4.05 5.00
N GLN A 83 15.32 4.43 5.59
CA GLN A 83 14.05 3.85 5.21
C GLN A 83 13.62 4.29 3.81
N ALA A 84 13.89 5.53 3.41
CA ALA A 84 13.71 5.96 2.02
C ALA A 84 14.54 5.11 1.05
N ASN A 85 15.76 4.71 1.42
CA ASN A 85 16.57 3.76 0.65
C ASN A 85 15.93 2.37 0.58
N LEU A 86 15.41 1.85 1.70
CA LEU A 86 14.70 0.56 1.70
C LEU A 86 13.46 0.59 0.79
N PHE A 87 12.71 1.69 0.81
CA PHE A 87 11.57 1.90 -0.09
C PHE A 87 12.00 1.84 -1.56
N LEU A 88 13.04 2.59 -1.94
CA LEU A 88 13.56 2.58 -3.30
C LEU A 88 14.11 1.18 -3.68
N ASN A 89 14.83 0.52 -2.79
CA ASN A 89 15.29 -0.85 -3.01
C ASN A 89 14.11 -1.78 -3.29
N ALA A 90 13.01 -1.67 -2.54
CA ALA A 90 11.81 -2.47 -2.79
C ALA A 90 11.15 -2.09 -4.13
N LEU A 91 11.05 -0.80 -4.45
CA LEU A 91 10.52 -0.29 -5.73
C LEU A 91 11.26 -0.88 -6.94
N TYR A 92 12.59 -1.01 -6.83
CA TYR A 92 13.46 -1.58 -7.87
C TYR A 92 13.79 -3.06 -7.65
N ASN A 93 13.05 -3.76 -6.78
CA ASN A 93 13.24 -5.19 -6.51
C ASN A 93 14.67 -5.60 -6.12
N GLY A 94 15.36 -4.75 -5.35
CA GLY A 94 16.73 -4.95 -4.88
C GLY A 94 17.82 -4.68 -5.93
N ILE A 95 17.46 -4.21 -7.13
CA ILE A 95 18.44 -3.84 -8.17
C ILE A 95 19.08 -2.50 -7.82
N SER A 96 20.38 -2.36 -8.08
CA SER A 96 21.09 -1.09 -7.90
C SER A 96 20.44 0.00 -8.76
N HIS A 97 20.11 1.11 -8.12
CA HIS A 97 19.28 2.17 -8.72
C HIS A 97 19.88 3.58 -8.54
N GLY A 98 21.17 3.71 -8.22
CA GLY A 98 21.89 5.01 -8.18
C GLY A 98 21.52 5.98 -7.04
N CYS A 99 20.47 5.69 -6.26
CA CYS A 99 19.98 6.53 -5.16
C CYS A 99 20.24 5.96 -3.76
N SER A 100 21.14 4.98 -3.64
CA SER A 100 21.53 4.39 -2.35
C SER A 100 22.43 5.29 -1.53
N ASP A 101 23.00 6.33 -2.13
CA ASP A 101 23.94 7.22 -1.46
C ASP A 101 23.22 8.23 -0.56
N ASN A 102 23.86 8.57 0.55
CA ASN A 102 23.37 9.53 1.55
C ASN A 102 24.12 10.88 1.43
N ILE A 103 24.39 11.35 0.21
CA ILE A 103 24.99 12.67 -0.05
C ILE A 103 23.91 13.77 -0.13
N GLN A 104 24.24 15.03 0.18
CA GLN A 104 23.24 16.13 0.20
C GLN A 104 22.62 16.45 -1.17
N ASP A 105 23.25 16.03 -2.26
CA ASP A 105 22.85 16.39 -3.62
C ASP A 105 21.63 15.61 -4.14
N SER A 106 21.08 16.11 -5.25
CA SER A 106 20.09 15.39 -6.05
C SER A 106 20.71 14.14 -6.65
N LEU A 107 20.10 13.00 -6.35
CA LEU A 107 20.42 11.71 -6.94
C LEU A 107 19.34 11.34 -7.94
N PHE A 108 19.74 10.95 -9.15
CA PHE A 108 18.83 10.37 -10.13
C PHE A 108 18.73 8.86 -9.91
N CYS A 109 17.52 8.40 -9.69
CA CYS A 109 17.23 7.00 -9.45
C CYS A 109 16.85 6.33 -10.77
N ALA A 110 17.44 5.15 -11.00
CA ALA A 110 17.16 4.16 -12.04
C ALA A 110 18.02 4.16 -13.33
N ASP A 111 18.23 2.92 -13.81
CA ASP A 111 18.55 2.57 -15.20
C ASP A 111 18.04 1.15 -15.60
N SER A 112 17.10 0.54 -14.85
CA SER A 112 16.79 -0.90 -15.01
C SER A 112 15.31 -1.31 -15.01
N GLY A 113 14.37 -0.37 -15.05
CA GLY A 113 12.93 -0.67 -15.09
C GLY A 113 12.10 0.61 -15.22
N SER A 114 11.77 0.98 -16.44
CA SER A 114 11.03 2.20 -16.75
C SER A 114 9.52 2.01 -16.47
N PHE A 115 9.07 2.37 -15.26
CA PHE A 115 7.65 2.46 -14.92
C PHE A 115 7.06 3.81 -15.37
N SER A 116 5.80 3.82 -15.76
CA SER A 116 5.06 5.03 -16.11
C SER A 116 4.61 5.81 -14.87
N SER A 117 4.30 7.10 -15.05
CA SER A 117 3.68 7.93 -14.01
C SER A 117 2.38 7.31 -13.50
N GLU A 118 1.57 6.75 -14.38
CA GLU A 118 0.27 6.16 -14.07
C GLU A 118 0.41 4.93 -13.17
N GLU A 119 1.46 4.12 -13.39
CA GLU A 119 1.77 2.98 -12.53
C GLU A 119 2.20 3.44 -11.14
N TYR A 120 3.04 4.48 -11.04
CA TYR A 120 3.38 5.06 -9.74
C TYR A 120 2.17 5.61 -9.04
N THR A 121 1.32 6.39 -9.71
CA THR A 121 0.13 6.97 -9.09
C THR A 121 -0.85 5.89 -8.65
N ALA A 122 -1.01 4.82 -9.42
CA ALA A 122 -1.85 3.69 -9.05
C ALA A 122 -1.34 2.96 -7.78
N LEU A 123 -0.02 2.85 -7.59
CA LEU A 123 0.59 2.22 -6.41
C LEU A 123 0.64 3.16 -5.19
N LEU A 124 1.15 4.37 -5.38
CA LEU A 124 1.51 5.32 -4.33
C LEU A 124 0.36 6.21 -3.93
N GLY A 125 -0.54 6.48 -4.88
CA GLY A 125 -1.57 7.50 -4.78
C GLY A 125 -1.03 8.90 -5.05
N ASP A 126 -1.89 9.73 -5.62
CA ASP A 126 -1.56 11.08 -6.10
C ASP A 126 -1.21 12.05 -4.95
N SER A 127 0.08 12.35 -4.82
CA SER A 127 0.64 13.05 -3.65
C SER A 127 1.44 14.30 -3.98
N SER A 128 1.46 14.84 -5.21
CA SER A 128 2.20 16.09 -5.50
C SER A 128 1.39 17.12 -6.29
N THR A 129 0.53 16.71 -7.22
CA THR A 129 -0.40 17.64 -7.89
C THR A 129 -1.69 16.90 -8.26
N ARG A 130 -2.59 16.86 -7.27
CA ARG A 130 -3.84 16.09 -7.32
C ARG A 130 -4.62 16.33 -8.62
N GLY A 131 -4.85 15.26 -9.37
CA GLY A 131 -5.69 15.20 -10.57
C GLY A 131 -5.04 15.68 -11.87
N THR A 132 -3.76 16.05 -11.88
CA THR A 132 -3.09 16.59 -13.09
C THR A 132 -1.63 16.16 -13.29
N SER A 133 -1.02 15.48 -12.32
CA SER A 133 0.43 15.27 -12.30
C SER A 133 0.89 13.91 -12.80
N SER A 134 2.04 13.93 -13.48
CA SER A 134 2.87 12.77 -13.84
C SER A 134 3.93 12.49 -12.77
N ILE A 135 3.75 12.98 -11.56
CA ILE A 135 4.74 13.06 -10.47
C ILE A 135 4.08 12.72 -9.13
N ASP A 136 4.61 11.70 -8.48
CA ASP A 136 4.32 11.36 -7.11
C ASP A 136 5.52 11.72 -6.24
N ALA A 137 5.28 12.33 -5.08
CA ALA A 137 6.35 12.78 -4.19
C ALA A 137 6.05 12.48 -2.72
N ALA A 138 7.11 12.25 -1.94
CA ALA A 138 7.00 12.09 -0.50
C ALA A 138 8.22 12.67 0.23
N TRP A 139 7.97 13.37 1.34
CA TRP A 139 8.97 13.82 2.29
C TRP A 139 9.45 12.67 3.17
N PHE A 140 10.73 12.68 3.54
CA PHE A 140 11.27 11.85 4.60
C PHE A 140 12.15 12.70 5.52
N TYR A 141 12.37 12.24 6.74
CA TYR A 141 13.21 12.94 7.70
C TYR A 141 14.69 12.73 7.37
N ASP A 142 15.47 13.80 7.33
CA ASP A 142 16.93 13.71 7.17
C ASP A 142 17.55 13.45 8.55
N ASP A 143 17.68 12.17 8.91
CA ASP A 143 18.31 11.70 10.15
C ASP A 143 19.82 11.42 10.02
N GLU A 144 20.37 11.47 8.80
CA GLU A 144 21.74 11.04 8.52
C GLU A 144 22.71 12.23 8.37
N ILE A 145 22.26 13.35 7.79
CA ILE A 145 23.16 14.44 7.41
C ILE A 145 22.95 15.68 8.29
N THR A 146 21.70 16.14 8.44
CA THR A 146 21.41 17.38 9.17
C THR A 146 20.08 17.32 9.89
N ASP A 147 20.14 17.32 11.22
CA ASP A 147 18.95 17.31 12.08
C ASP A 147 18.00 18.50 11.79
N GLY A 148 16.69 18.25 11.84
CA GLY A 148 15.67 19.25 11.54
C GLY A 148 15.50 19.58 10.05
N LYS A 149 16.02 18.74 9.15
CA LYS A 149 15.82 18.84 7.71
C LYS A 149 14.94 17.71 7.18
N ALA A 150 14.41 17.92 5.98
CA ALA A 150 13.65 16.93 5.25
C ALA A 150 14.31 16.69 3.89
N GLY A 151 14.40 15.42 3.52
CA GLY A 151 14.65 14.97 2.16
C GLY A 151 13.34 14.67 1.44
N PHE A 152 13.39 14.48 0.12
CA PHE A 152 12.22 14.03 -0.62
C PHE A 152 12.54 13.03 -1.72
N LEU A 153 11.54 12.22 -2.01
CA LEU A 153 11.46 11.36 -3.18
C LEU A 153 10.55 12.02 -4.21
N ASN A 154 10.95 11.95 -5.47
CA ASN A 154 10.17 12.41 -6.60
C ASN A 154 10.18 11.31 -7.66
N LEU A 155 9.01 10.73 -7.90
CA LEU A 155 8.82 9.65 -8.85
C LEU A 155 7.96 10.16 -10.00
N THR A 156 8.58 10.32 -11.16
CA THR A 156 7.91 10.85 -12.37
C THR A 156 7.70 9.75 -13.38
N SER A 157 8.79 9.07 -13.72
CA SER A 157 8.83 7.89 -14.58
C SER A 157 10.10 7.14 -14.21
N GLY A 158 10.15 5.84 -14.47
CA GLY A 158 11.27 4.98 -14.10
C GLY A 158 12.62 5.36 -14.72
N THR A 159 12.72 6.44 -15.50
CA THR A 159 13.97 7.02 -16.04
C THR A 159 14.27 8.42 -15.51
N SER A 160 13.43 8.99 -14.65
CA SER A 160 13.55 10.37 -14.15
C SER A 160 13.14 10.49 -12.68
N ASN A 161 13.27 9.39 -11.95
CA ASN A 161 13.05 9.38 -10.52
C ASN A 161 14.23 10.07 -9.83
N GLN A 162 13.97 10.75 -8.72
CA GLN A 162 14.97 11.50 -7.99
C GLN A 162 14.80 11.30 -6.49
N LYS A 163 15.93 11.36 -5.79
CA LYS A 163 16.00 11.44 -4.33
C LYS A 163 16.88 12.60 -3.95
N TYR A 164 16.42 13.39 -2.99
CA TYR A 164 17.22 14.43 -2.35
C TYR A 164 17.30 14.08 -0.86
N ASN A 165 18.49 13.81 -0.35
CA ASN A 165 18.65 13.51 1.08
C ASN A 165 18.37 14.73 1.96
N THR A 166 18.74 15.91 1.50
CA THR A 166 18.48 17.18 2.19
C THR A 166 17.95 18.20 1.20
N TYR A 167 16.66 18.49 1.23
CA TYR A 167 16.05 19.50 0.35
C TYR A 167 15.75 20.81 1.10
N GLY A 168 15.17 20.70 2.29
CA GLY A 168 14.68 21.86 3.03
C GLY A 168 14.62 21.63 4.53
N THR A 169 14.15 22.63 5.25
CA THR A 169 13.80 22.46 6.68
C THR A 169 12.42 21.83 6.80
N ILE A 170 12.08 21.39 8.02
CA ILE A 170 10.69 21.06 8.36
C ILE A 170 9.73 22.25 8.10
N ALA A 171 10.20 23.49 8.17
CA ALA A 171 9.37 24.64 7.79
C ALA A 171 9.10 24.68 6.27
N THR A 172 10.07 24.28 5.44
CA THR A 172 9.92 24.18 3.99
C THR A 172 8.83 23.17 3.59
N THR A 173 8.68 22.07 4.34
CA THR A 173 7.61 21.09 4.06
C THR A 173 6.23 21.68 4.31
N GLU A 174 6.09 22.54 5.33
CA GLU A 174 4.83 23.26 5.61
C GLU A 174 4.49 24.30 4.55
N GLU A 175 5.50 25.01 4.04
CA GLU A 175 5.30 25.97 2.94
C GLU A 175 4.72 25.27 1.71
N HIS A 176 5.23 24.09 1.34
CA HIS A 176 4.72 23.31 0.21
C HIS A 176 3.29 22.82 0.42
N ARG A 177 2.91 22.48 1.65
CA ARG A 177 1.53 22.09 2.00
C ARG A 177 0.51 23.23 1.76
N LEU A 178 0.96 24.48 1.83
CA LEU A 178 0.11 25.66 1.65
C LEU A 178 0.04 26.13 0.18
N LEU A 179 0.85 25.56 -0.71
CA LEU A 179 0.82 25.91 -2.13
C LEU A 179 -0.44 25.35 -2.80
N SER A 180 -1.02 26.12 -3.72
CA SER A 180 -2.21 25.73 -4.47
C SER A 180 -1.98 24.55 -5.43
N ASN A 181 -0.72 24.22 -5.71
CA ASN A 181 -0.31 23.28 -6.76
C ASN A 181 -0.02 21.87 -6.22
N GLY A 182 -0.61 21.52 -5.08
CA GLY A 182 -0.61 20.18 -4.52
C GLY A 182 0.24 20.02 -3.26
N THR A 183 -0.09 18.98 -2.50
CA THR A 183 0.41 18.76 -1.15
C THR A 183 1.23 17.48 -1.11
N ILE A 184 2.49 17.56 -0.67
CA ILE A 184 3.42 16.43 -0.60
C ILE A 184 3.30 15.76 0.77
N GLY A 185 3.04 14.46 0.77
CA GLY A 185 2.89 13.65 1.99
C GLY A 185 4.21 13.25 2.61
N TRP A 186 4.15 12.75 3.84
CA TRP A 186 5.27 12.11 4.50
C TRP A 186 5.33 10.62 4.12
N LEU A 187 6.52 10.13 3.81
CA LEU A 187 6.80 8.72 3.66
C LEU A 187 6.72 8.09 5.05
N MET A 188 5.72 7.23 5.25
CA MET A 188 5.49 6.59 6.53
C MET A 188 5.53 5.08 6.40
N TYR A 189 6.06 4.42 7.41
CA TYR A 189 6.21 2.97 7.41
C TYR A 189 5.86 2.37 8.76
N ARG A 190 5.63 1.06 8.76
CA ARG A 190 5.55 0.21 9.95
C ARG A 190 6.05 -1.19 9.62
N THR A 191 6.31 -1.98 10.64
CA THR A 191 6.60 -3.40 10.42
C THR A 191 5.35 -4.12 9.91
N ALA A 192 5.49 -4.97 8.90
CA ALA A 192 4.37 -5.73 8.40
C ALA A 192 3.83 -6.65 9.50
N THR A 193 2.54 -6.56 9.79
CA THR A 193 1.89 -7.50 10.68
C THR A 193 1.61 -8.76 9.87
N VAL A 194 2.51 -9.73 9.97
CA VAL A 194 2.29 -11.05 9.37
C VAL A 194 0.98 -11.58 9.97
N PRO A 195 -0.11 -11.73 9.19
CA PRO A 195 -1.32 -12.32 9.70
C PRO A 195 -0.93 -13.71 10.20
N GLU A 196 -1.29 -14.04 11.44
CA GLU A 196 -1.03 -15.38 11.96
C GLU A 196 -1.49 -16.41 10.92
N PRO A 197 -0.63 -17.38 10.56
CA PRO A 197 -0.92 -18.25 9.43
C PRO A 197 -2.30 -18.86 9.60
N THR A 198 -3.02 -18.97 8.49
CA THR A 198 -4.34 -19.62 8.36
C THR A 198 -4.37 -21.07 8.87
N THR A 199 -3.29 -21.58 9.47
CA THR A 199 -3.26 -22.79 10.30
C THR A 199 -4.47 -22.93 11.20
N LEU A 200 -4.97 -21.88 11.86
CA LEU A 200 -6.19 -21.99 12.67
C LEU A 200 -7.44 -22.25 11.80
N THR A 201 -7.54 -21.60 10.64
CA THR A 201 -8.63 -21.82 9.68
C THR A 201 -8.55 -23.20 9.01
N ILE A 202 -7.35 -23.64 8.60
CA ILE A 202 -7.09 -24.96 8.03
C ILE A 202 -7.36 -26.04 9.09
N PHE A 203 -6.97 -25.81 10.33
CA PHE A 203 -7.24 -26.69 11.46
C PHE A 203 -8.74 -26.77 11.76
N ALA A 204 -9.44 -25.64 11.80
CA ALA A 204 -10.90 -25.59 11.98
C ALA A 204 -11.63 -26.31 10.84
N LEU A 205 -11.24 -26.06 9.58
CA LEU A 205 -11.76 -26.77 8.41
C LEU A 205 -11.47 -28.28 8.49
N GLY A 206 -10.30 -28.67 8.97
CA GLY A 206 -9.92 -30.06 9.22
C GLY A 206 -10.82 -30.74 10.26
N ILE A 207 -11.11 -30.07 11.38
CA ILE A 207 -12.03 -30.58 12.41
C ILE A 207 -13.46 -30.69 11.88
N ILE A 208 -13.93 -29.69 11.12
CA ILE A 208 -15.27 -29.69 10.50
C ILE A 208 -15.39 -30.87 9.52
N ALA A 209 -14.38 -31.10 8.66
CA ALA A 209 -14.35 -32.24 7.75
C ALA A 209 -14.36 -33.59 8.51
N LEU A 210 -13.66 -33.68 9.64
CA LEU A 210 -13.64 -34.86 10.49
C LEU A 210 -14.99 -35.11 11.18
N ALA A 211 -15.64 -34.05 11.66
CA ALA A 211 -16.97 -34.12 12.28
C ALA A 211 -18.03 -34.57 11.27
N LEU A 212 -18.01 -34.01 10.04
CA LEU A 212 -18.92 -34.40 8.96
C LEU A 212 -18.78 -35.88 8.55
N ARG A 213 -17.57 -36.46 8.67
CA ARG A 213 -17.34 -37.88 8.38
C ARG A 213 -18.03 -38.81 9.39
N ARG A 214 -18.24 -38.39 10.64
CA ARG A 214 -18.89 -39.22 11.68
C ARG A 214 -20.40 -39.34 11.50
N PHE A 215 -21.06 -38.39 10.83
CA PHE A 215 -22.52 -38.40 10.65
C PHE A 215 -23.02 -39.32 9.54
N LYS A 216 -22.16 -39.91 8.70
CA LYS A 216 -22.57 -40.86 7.65
C LYS A 216 -22.84 -42.30 8.13
N LYS A 217 -22.62 -42.63 9.40
CA LYS A 217 -22.67 -44.02 9.89
C LYS A 217 -24.04 -44.51 10.44
N GLN A 218 -25.12 -43.74 10.35
CA GLN A 218 -26.43 -44.10 10.93
C GLN A 218 -27.63 -44.12 9.96
N VAL A 219 -27.43 -44.57 8.71
CA VAL A 219 -28.59 -44.99 7.89
C VAL A 219 -28.39 -46.45 7.50
N SER A 220 -28.68 -47.37 8.43
CA SER A 220 -28.93 -48.77 8.07
C SER A 220 -30.36 -48.88 7.53
N PRO A 221 -30.59 -49.48 6.35
CA PRO A 221 -31.94 -49.84 5.93
C PRO A 221 -32.46 -50.91 6.88
N GLN A 222 -33.61 -50.67 7.51
CA GLN A 222 -34.38 -51.74 8.14
C GLN A 222 -34.93 -52.62 7.01
N VAL A 223 -34.54 -53.90 7.02
CA VAL A 223 -35.21 -54.97 6.28
C VAL A 223 -35.87 -55.88 7.30
#